data_AF-A0A953BH75-F1
#
_entry.id   AF-A0A953BH75-F1
#
_cell.length_a   1.000
_cell.length_b   1.000
_cell.length_c   1.000
_cell.angle_alpha   90.00
_cell.angle_beta   90.00
_cell.angle_gamma   90.00
#
_symmetry.space_group_name_H-M   'P 1'
#
loop_
_entity.id
_entity.type
_entity.pdbx_description
1 polymer ?
#
loop_
_entity_poly.entity_id
_entity_poly.type
_entity_poly.pdbx_seq_one_letter_code
_entity_poly.pdbx_strand_id
1 'polypeptide(L)'
;MRGYVVLACALATAPALGDVLISNFAAGAQPSGTFFGTGSGTVSKAVGFTIGSQAYTLGPVSLTMNYSGGGAAVVSIWQGSPAPSMRLVTLNSPPQSGSGNFTFSSPAPLTLQPGTTYWVFVESVGSPVGSFMWEGTAPSTAPSGAATYVGFLFNGAPSATLNRLEVQGTPVGAACYANCDGSTGQPRLTANDFACFLAKYAAGDTYANCDGSTGQPSLTANDFACFLSKYAAGCS
;
A
#
# COMPACT_ATOMS: atom_id res chain seq x y z
N MET A 1 -8.32 -35.27 39.82
CA MET A 1 -7.44 -34.53 38.88
C MET A 1 -8.31 -33.62 38.03
N ARG A 2 -8.32 -32.31 38.29
CA ARG A 2 -9.08 -31.33 37.48
C ARG A 2 -8.12 -30.79 36.41
N GLY A 3 -8.37 -31.12 35.15
CA GLY A 3 -7.61 -30.59 34.01
C GLY A 3 -8.04 -29.15 33.74
N TYR A 4 -7.10 -28.22 33.78
CA TYR A 4 -7.30 -26.85 33.31
C TYR A 4 -7.07 -26.83 31.80
N VAL A 5 -8.09 -26.46 31.04
CA VAL A 5 -7.95 -26.13 29.62
C VAL A 5 -7.39 -24.71 29.54
N VAL A 6 -6.13 -24.59 29.11
CA VAL A 6 -5.52 -23.31 28.80
C VAL A 6 -6.03 -22.89 27.42
N LEU A 7 -6.97 -21.94 27.41
CA LEU A 7 -7.46 -21.32 26.18
C LEU A 7 -6.41 -20.30 25.72
N ALA A 8 -5.54 -20.70 24.79
CA ALA A 8 -4.63 -19.78 24.12
C ALA A 8 -5.45 -18.85 23.21
N CYS A 9 -5.70 -17.63 23.67
CA CYS A 9 -6.27 -16.57 22.85
C CYS A 9 -5.19 -16.12 21.85
N ALA A 10 -5.26 -16.63 20.61
CA ALA A 10 -4.46 -16.11 19.52
C ALA A 10 -4.94 -14.68 19.22
N LEU A 11 -4.15 -13.68 19.62
CA LEU A 11 -4.32 -12.32 19.15
C LEU A 11 -4.10 -12.34 17.64
N ALA A 12 -5.20 -12.34 16.87
CA ALA A 12 -5.14 -12.02 15.46
C ALA A 12 -4.67 -10.56 15.38
N THR A 13 -3.41 -10.36 15.02
CA THR A 13 -2.90 -9.05 14.62
C THR A 13 -3.71 -8.62 13.41
N ALA A 14 -4.66 -7.70 13.60
CA ALA A 14 -5.23 -6.98 12.48
C ALA A 14 -4.06 -6.35 11.71
N PRO A 15 -3.95 -6.53 10.38
CA PRO A 15 -2.93 -5.84 9.61
C PRO A 15 -3.12 -4.33 9.87
N ALA A 16 -2.04 -3.65 10.27
CA ALA A 16 -2.05 -2.19 10.36
C ALA A 16 -2.64 -1.65 9.06
N LEU A 17 -3.71 -0.86 9.15
CA LEU A 17 -4.39 -0.31 7.98
C LEU A 17 -3.37 0.52 7.20
N GLY A 18 -2.87 -0.01 6.08
CA GLY A 18 -1.98 0.71 5.18
C GLY A 18 -2.76 1.83 4.48
N ASP A 19 -2.09 2.95 4.22
CA ASP A 19 -2.61 4.03 3.39
C ASP A 19 -2.79 3.54 1.95
N VAL A 20 -3.78 4.10 1.25
CA VAL A 20 -3.94 3.89 -0.20
C VAL A 20 -2.93 4.80 -0.92
N LEU A 21 -1.85 4.20 -1.44
CA LEU A 21 -0.85 4.93 -2.23
C LEU A 21 -1.45 5.36 -3.55
N ILE A 22 -2.09 4.43 -4.27
CA ILE A 22 -2.74 4.75 -5.54
C ILE A 22 -3.83 3.72 -5.82
N SER A 23 -5.03 4.19 -6.15
CA SER A 23 -6.19 3.33 -6.40
C SER A 23 -7.19 3.98 -7.36
N ASN A 24 -7.87 3.15 -8.14
CA ASN A 24 -9.11 3.49 -8.84
C ASN A 24 -10.24 2.52 -8.49
N PHE A 25 -10.17 1.85 -7.34
CA PHE A 25 -11.20 0.91 -6.90
C PHE A 25 -12.56 1.56 -6.60
N ALA A 26 -12.59 2.87 -6.34
CA ALA A 26 -13.84 3.62 -6.20
C ALA A 26 -14.70 3.59 -7.49
N ALA A 27 -14.08 3.41 -8.66
CA ALA A 27 -14.81 3.16 -9.90
C ALA A 27 -15.22 1.69 -10.03
N GLY A 28 -16.33 1.43 -10.71
CA GLY A 28 -16.81 0.07 -10.97
C GLY A 28 -15.82 -0.73 -11.83
N ALA A 29 -15.77 -2.05 -11.65
CA ALA A 29 -15.07 -2.92 -12.59
C ALA A 29 -15.81 -2.93 -13.94
N GLN A 30 -15.04 -3.03 -15.02
CA GLN A 30 -15.58 -3.25 -16.36
C GLN A 30 -15.09 -4.61 -16.88
N PRO A 31 -15.93 -5.44 -17.52
CA PRO A 31 -15.53 -6.73 -18.10
C PRO A 31 -14.74 -6.56 -19.42
N SER A 32 -13.88 -5.55 -19.48
CA SER A 32 -12.97 -5.26 -20.58
C SER A 32 -11.71 -4.63 -20.01
N GLY A 33 -10.58 -4.77 -20.69
CA GLY A 33 -9.34 -4.18 -20.22
C GLY A 33 -8.18 -4.58 -21.10
N THR A 34 -7.06 -4.92 -20.47
CA THR A 34 -5.85 -5.32 -21.18
C THR A 34 -5.78 -6.84 -21.22
N PHE A 35 -5.83 -7.41 -22.42
CA PHE A 35 -5.71 -8.84 -22.64
C PHE A 35 -4.24 -9.26 -22.73
N PHE A 36 -3.93 -10.41 -22.14
CA PHE A 36 -2.64 -11.10 -22.20
C PHE A 36 -2.90 -12.54 -22.67
N GLY A 37 -2.14 -13.09 -23.63
CA GLY A 37 -2.43 -14.42 -24.18
C GLY A 37 -1.49 -14.88 -25.30
N THR A 38 -1.82 -16.03 -25.90
CA THR A 38 -0.98 -16.79 -26.85
C THR A 38 -0.79 -16.10 -28.21
N GLY A 39 0.44 -16.14 -28.74
CA GLY A 39 0.79 -15.69 -30.10
C GLY A 39 1.70 -14.46 -30.22
N SER A 40 2.20 -13.92 -29.10
CA SER A 40 3.11 -12.76 -29.06
C SER A 40 4.31 -13.05 -28.14
N GLY A 41 5.40 -12.29 -28.28
CA GLY A 41 6.47 -12.24 -27.29
C GLY A 41 5.98 -11.77 -25.92
N THR A 42 6.88 -11.43 -24.99
CA THR A 42 6.50 -10.91 -23.67
C THR A 42 5.56 -9.70 -23.81
N VAL A 43 4.30 -9.86 -23.40
CA VAL A 43 3.33 -8.77 -23.33
C VAL A 43 3.38 -8.19 -21.93
N SER A 44 3.53 -6.87 -21.85
CA SER A 44 3.61 -6.15 -20.59
C SER A 44 2.64 -4.97 -20.53
N LYS A 45 2.15 -4.72 -19.33
CA LYS A 45 1.37 -3.53 -18.97
C LYS A 45 1.93 -2.99 -17.68
N ALA A 46 2.18 -1.70 -17.63
CA ALA A 46 2.66 -1.04 -16.43
C ALA A 46 1.81 0.17 -16.09
N VAL A 47 1.67 0.46 -14.80
CA VAL A 47 1.11 1.73 -14.30
C VAL A 47 2.10 2.41 -13.39
N GLY A 48 2.42 3.66 -13.72
CA GLY A 48 3.41 4.46 -13.02
C GLY A 48 2.76 5.34 -11.98
N PHE A 49 3.45 5.50 -10.86
CA PHE A 49 3.10 6.43 -9.80
C PHE A 49 4.36 6.98 -9.13
N THR A 50 4.33 8.25 -8.73
CA THR A 50 5.46 8.92 -8.07
C THR A 50 5.11 9.15 -6.61
N ILE A 51 5.98 8.67 -5.72
CA ILE A 51 5.84 8.91 -4.28
C ILE A 51 6.07 10.40 -3.99
N GLY A 52 5.25 10.97 -3.12
CA GLY A 52 5.38 12.34 -2.65
C GLY A 52 6.62 12.54 -1.76
N SER A 53 6.48 13.40 -0.74
CA SER A 53 7.57 13.68 0.22
C SER A 53 7.74 12.60 1.30
N GLN A 54 6.69 11.81 1.56
CA GLN A 54 6.69 10.76 2.58
C GLN A 54 7.15 9.43 1.97
N ALA A 55 8.12 8.76 2.60
CA ALA A 55 8.54 7.42 2.24
C ALA A 55 7.50 6.39 2.69
N TYR A 56 7.39 5.24 2.01
CA TYR A 56 6.42 4.19 2.36
C TYR A 56 7.02 2.79 2.24
N THR A 57 6.71 1.90 3.17
CA THR A 57 6.91 0.46 2.98
C THR A 57 5.77 -0.03 2.10
N LEU A 58 6.09 -0.71 1.00
CA LEU A 58 5.13 -1.28 0.07
C LEU A 58 4.21 -2.28 0.80
N GLY A 59 2.91 -2.03 0.73
CA GLY A 59 1.86 -2.92 1.17
C GLY A 59 1.34 -3.82 0.04
N PRO A 60 0.17 -4.44 0.23
CA PRO A 60 -0.44 -5.27 -0.79
C PRO A 60 -0.75 -4.52 -2.09
N VAL A 61 -0.63 -5.21 -3.21
CA VAL A 61 -1.02 -4.74 -4.55
C VAL A 61 -2.21 -5.57 -5.02
N SER A 62 -3.37 -4.95 -5.19
CA SER A 62 -4.59 -5.64 -5.64
C SER A 62 -4.95 -5.25 -7.06
N LEU A 63 -5.16 -6.25 -7.93
CA LEU A 63 -5.53 -6.06 -9.34
C LEU A 63 -6.88 -6.74 -9.61
N THR A 64 -7.77 -6.11 -10.36
CA THR A 64 -8.98 -6.80 -10.85
C THR A 64 -8.63 -7.59 -12.11
N MET A 65 -8.71 -8.92 -12.04
CA MET A 65 -8.24 -9.81 -13.11
C MET A 65 -9.32 -10.81 -13.51
N ASN A 66 -9.21 -11.35 -14.72
CA ASN A 66 -10.01 -12.46 -15.20
C ASN A 66 -9.09 -13.52 -15.82
N TYR A 67 -8.98 -14.66 -15.14
CA TYR A 67 -8.13 -15.81 -15.48
C TYR A 67 -8.92 -16.96 -16.13
N SER A 68 -10.07 -16.69 -16.77
CA SER A 68 -10.91 -17.73 -17.41
C SER A 68 -10.21 -18.49 -18.54
N GLY A 69 -9.16 -17.90 -19.14
CA GLY A 69 -8.42 -18.51 -20.24
C GLY A 69 -7.23 -19.36 -19.84
N GLY A 70 -6.92 -19.54 -18.54
CA GLY A 70 -5.83 -20.42 -18.07
C GLY A 70 -4.42 -19.80 -18.07
N GLY A 71 -4.29 -18.50 -18.36
CA GLY A 71 -3.01 -17.78 -18.27
C GLY A 71 -2.67 -17.35 -16.83
N ALA A 72 -1.41 -17.02 -16.58
CA ALA A 72 -0.92 -16.55 -15.29
C ALA A 72 -0.19 -15.20 -15.42
N ALA A 73 -0.42 -14.31 -14.46
CA ALA A 73 0.21 -12.99 -14.42
C ALA A 73 1.43 -13.02 -13.50
N VAL A 74 2.56 -12.49 -13.97
CA VAL A 74 3.69 -12.15 -13.12
C VAL A 74 3.62 -10.66 -12.82
N VAL A 75 3.55 -10.31 -11.53
CA VAL A 75 3.46 -8.91 -11.09
C VAL A 75 4.74 -8.54 -10.36
N SER A 76 5.33 -7.42 -10.73
CA SER A 76 6.57 -6.93 -10.15
C SER A 76 6.51 -5.41 -9.94
N ILE A 77 7.35 -4.93 -9.02
CA ILE A 77 7.56 -3.49 -8.84
C ILE A 77 8.86 -3.10 -9.51
N TRP A 78 8.77 -2.08 -10.34
CA TRP A 78 9.91 -1.49 -11.03
C TRP A 78 10.10 -0.04 -10.61
N GLN A 79 11.32 0.46 -10.79
CA GLN A 79 11.67 1.87 -10.69
C GLN A 79 12.05 2.40 -12.08
N GLY A 80 11.75 3.68 -12.32
CA GLY A 80 12.22 4.39 -13.50
C GLY A 80 11.29 5.53 -13.92
N SER A 81 11.83 6.48 -14.67
CA SER A 81 11.08 7.57 -15.27
C SER A 81 11.76 7.98 -16.59
N PRO A 82 11.02 8.20 -17.69
CA PRO A 82 9.55 8.18 -17.80
C PRO A 82 8.94 6.77 -17.94
N ALA A 83 9.75 5.71 -17.87
CA ALA A 83 9.34 4.33 -18.04
C ALA A 83 10.07 3.39 -17.05
N PRO A 84 9.54 2.17 -16.80
CA PRO A 84 10.22 1.15 -16.00
C PRO A 84 11.63 0.86 -16.54
N SER A 85 12.64 0.83 -15.67
CA SER A 85 14.04 0.60 -16.06
C SER A 85 14.77 -0.43 -15.19
N MET A 86 14.44 -0.52 -13.90
CA MET A 86 15.03 -1.49 -12.96
C MET A 86 13.93 -2.23 -12.21
N ARG A 87 13.93 -3.57 -12.28
CA ARG A 87 13.02 -4.40 -11.47
C ARG A 87 13.55 -4.48 -10.05
N LEU A 88 12.73 -4.09 -9.07
CA LEU A 88 13.09 -4.14 -7.66
C LEU A 88 12.70 -5.47 -7.03
N VAL A 89 11.48 -5.93 -7.30
CA VAL A 89 10.94 -7.15 -6.70
C VAL A 89 9.87 -7.77 -7.58
N THR A 90 9.81 -9.09 -7.60
CA THR A 90 8.66 -9.85 -8.10
C THR A 90 7.77 -10.21 -6.93
N LEU A 91 6.48 -9.90 -7.02
CA LEU A 91 5.52 -10.13 -5.95
C LEU A 91 5.11 -11.60 -5.87
N ASN A 92 4.77 -12.06 -4.67
CA ASN A 92 4.14 -13.35 -4.47
C ASN A 92 2.73 -13.32 -5.05
N SER A 93 2.45 -14.25 -5.96
CA SER A 93 1.14 -14.37 -6.60
C SER A 93 0.14 -15.10 -5.70
N PRO A 94 -1.13 -14.63 -5.62
CA PRO A 94 -2.22 -15.44 -5.09
C PRO A 94 -2.58 -16.57 -6.08
N PRO A 95 -3.48 -17.51 -5.73
CA PRO A 95 -4.08 -18.41 -6.71
C PRO A 95 -4.77 -17.62 -7.84
N GLN A 96 -4.47 -17.94 -9.10
CA GLN A 96 -4.91 -17.18 -10.29
C GLN A 96 -5.95 -17.97 -11.09
N SER A 97 -7.19 -17.98 -10.62
CA SER A 97 -8.32 -18.64 -11.29
C SER A 97 -9.61 -17.86 -11.09
N GLY A 98 -10.47 -17.81 -12.11
CA GLY A 98 -11.73 -17.06 -12.07
C GLY A 98 -11.56 -15.56 -12.33
N SER A 99 -12.57 -14.77 -11.95
CA SER A 99 -12.56 -13.31 -12.07
C SER A 99 -12.80 -12.67 -10.70
N GLY A 100 -12.11 -11.56 -10.43
CA GLY A 100 -12.21 -10.84 -9.16
C GLY A 100 -10.97 -10.00 -8.85
N ASN A 101 -10.86 -9.57 -7.60
CA ASN A 101 -9.68 -8.86 -7.10
C ASN A 101 -8.65 -9.86 -6.57
N PHE A 102 -7.43 -9.76 -7.06
CA PHE A 102 -6.32 -10.63 -6.69
C PHE A 102 -5.22 -9.79 -6.04
N THR A 103 -4.82 -10.19 -4.83
CA THR A 103 -3.86 -9.46 -4.02
C THR A 103 -2.49 -10.12 -4.06
N PHE A 104 -1.50 -9.38 -4.53
CA PHE A 104 -0.10 -9.73 -4.61
C PHE A 104 0.65 -9.08 -3.45
N SER A 105 1.61 -9.80 -2.85
CA SER A 105 2.36 -9.32 -1.68
C SER A 105 3.86 -9.32 -1.94
N SER A 106 4.56 -8.37 -1.33
CA SER A 106 6.02 -8.34 -1.41
C SER A 106 6.62 -9.50 -0.60
N PRO A 107 7.58 -10.27 -1.13
CA PRO A 107 8.24 -11.36 -0.40
C PRO A 107 9.13 -10.87 0.75
N ALA A 108 9.55 -9.61 0.72
CA ALA A 108 10.28 -8.94 1.78
C ALA A 108 9.88 -7.45 1.84
N PRO A 109 10.11 -6.75 2.97
CA PRO A 109 9.83 -5.32 3.07
C PRO A 109 10.56 -4.53 1.97
N LEU A 110 9.82 -3.71 1.23
CA LEU A 110 10.37 -2.82 0.20
C LEU A 110 10.02 -1.37 0.55
N THR A 111 11.03 -0.53 0.76
CA THR A 111 10.83 0.90 0.98
C THR A 111 10.79 1.66 -0.34
N LEU A 112 9.67 2.32 -0.59
CA LEU A 112 9.43 3.28 -1.65
C LEU A 112 9.88 4.67 -1.19
N GLN A 113 10.87 5.22 -1.88
CA GLN A 113 11.55 6.47 -1.51
C GLN A 113 10.77 7.70 -2.01
N PRO A 114 10.85 8.83 -1.29
CA PRO A 114 10.25 10.10 -1.70
C PRO A 114 10.71 10.54 -3.10
N GLY A 115 9.83 11.21 -3.84
CA GLY A 115 10.13 11.76 -5.16
C GLY A 115 10.48 10.73 -6.24
N THR A 116 10.35 9.44 -5.95
CA THR A 116 10.75 8.36 -6.86
C THR A 116 9.54 7.78 -7.58
N THR A 117 9.66 7.58 -8.89
CA THR A 117 8.63 6.93 -9.71
C THR A 117 8.80 5.41 -9.70
N TYR A 118 7.72 4.73 -9.34
CA TYR A 118 7.59 3.29 -9.35
C TYR A 118 6.50 2.84 -10.32
N TRP A 119 6.55 1.57 -10.69
CA TRP A 119 5.61 0.97 -11.61
C TRP A 119 5.12 -0.36 -11.07
N VAL A 120 3.80 -0.56 -11.02
CA VAL A 120 3.25 -1.92 -10.98
C VAL A 120 3.33 -2.45 -12.40
N PHE A 121 4.15 -3.47 -12.60
CA PHE A 121 4.44 -4.08 -13.89
C PHE A 121 3.84 -5.47 -13.94
N VAL A 122 2.92 -5.68 -14.88
CA VAL A 122 2.27 -6.95 -15.14
C VAL A 122 2.80 -7.49 -16.44
N GLU A 123 3.39 -8.67 -16.40
CA GLU A 123 3.85 -9.38 -17.58
C GLU A 123 3.19 -10.75 -17.69
N SER A 124 2.98 -11.19 -18.92
CA SER A 124 2.71 -12.59 -19.23
C SER A 124 4.02 -13.23 -19.67
N VAL A 125 4.51 -14.20 -18.88
CA VAL A 125 5.61 -15.06 -19.28
C VAL A 125 5.07 -16.22 -20.09
N GLY A 126 5.68 -16.44 -21.27
CA GLY A 126 5.31 -17.42 -22.31
C GLY A 126 4.33 -18.49 -21.85
N SER A 127 3.03 -18.18 -21.95
CA SER A 127 1.96 -19.08 -21.56
C SER A 127 1.58 -19.90 -22.79
N PRO A 128 2.06 -21.15 -22.95
CA PRO A 128 1.48 -22.05 -23.94
C PRO A 128 0.05 -22.49 -23.57
N VAL A 129 -0.44 -22.11 -22.38
CA VAL A 129 -1.60 -22.72 -21.71
C VAL A 129 -2.82 -21.80 -21.59
N GLY A 130 -2.74 -20.52 -21.99
CA GLY A 130 -3.91 -19.67 -21.83
C GLY A 130 -3.72 -18.16 -21.84
N SER A 131 -4.86 -17.47 -21.78
CA SER A 131 -4.97 -16.01 -21.70
C SER A 131 -5.57 -15.54 -20.37
N PHE A 132 -5.29 -14.30 -19.99
CA PHE A 132 -5.95 -13.60 -18.90
C PHE A 132 -6.18 -12.13 -19.26
N MET A 133 -7.04 -11.45 -18.49
CA MET A 133 -7.29 -10.03 -18.64
C MET A 133 -7.00 -9.32 -17.33
N TRP A 134 -6.32 -8.18 -17.41
CA TRP A 134 -6.38 -7.16 -16.36
C TRP A 134 -7.55 -6.25 -16.69
N GLU A 135 -8.57 -6.23 -15.85
CA GLU A 135 -9.81 -5.50 -16.11
C GLU A 135 -9.63 -3.99 -15.94
N GLY A 136 -10.43 -3.22 -16.66
CA GLY A 136 -10.50 -1.77 -16.61
C GLY A 136 -11.51 -1.25 -15.59
N THR A 137 -11.65 0.06 -15.51
CA THR A 137 -12.72 0.71 -14.74
C THR A 137 -13.84 1.26 -15.62
N ALA A 138 -15.07 1.22 -15.11
CA ALA A 138 -16.24 1.91 -15.65
C ALA A 138 -16.78 2.91 -14.60
N PRO A 139 -16.80 4.23 -14.87
CA PRO A 139 -16.16 4.90 -16.01
C PRO A 139 -14.63 4.77 -15.98
N SER A 140 -13.97 5.07 -17.10
CA SER A 140 -12.51 5.09 -17.19
C SER A 140 -11.94 6.15 -16.24
N THR A 141 -11.33 5.71 -15.14
CA THR A 141 -10.93 6.54 -14.01
C THR A 141 -9.44 6.37 -13.76
N ALA A 142 -8.72 7.49 -13.80
CA ALA A 142 -7.30 7.50 -13.48
C ALA A 142 -7.11 7.14 -12.00
N PRO A 143 -6.12 6.29 -11.65
CA PRO A 143 -5.79 6.02 -10.26
C PRO A 143 -5.39 7.30 -9.52
N SER A 144 -5.73 7.37 -8.24
CA SER A 144 -5.43 8.50 -7.34
C SER A 144 -5.17 8.01 -5.92
N GLY A 145 -4.48 8.80 -5.10
CA GLY A 145 -4.13 8.43 -3.73
C GLY A 145 -3.03 9.33 -3.18
N ALA A 146 -2.28 8.84 -2.19
CA ALA A 146 -1.13 9.56 -1.63
C ALA A 146 0.04 9.74 -2.64
N ALA A 147 0.15 8.87 -3.64
CA ALA A 147 1.10 8.96 -4.74
C ALA A 147 0.47 9.63 -5.96
N THR A 148 1.30 10.31 -6.76
CA THR A 148 0.86 10.98 -7.99
C THR A 148 0.87 10.02 -9.15
N TYR A 149 -0.27 9.85 -9.83
CA TYR A 149 -0.40 9.05 -11.04
C TYR A 149 0.47 9.59 -12.18
N VAL A 150 1.17 8.70 -12.88
CA VAL A 150 2.03 9.04 -14.04
C VAL A 150 1.37 8.67 -15.35
N GLY A 151 0.94 7.41 -15.49
CA GLY A 151 0.45 6.91 -16.77
C GLY A 151 0.44 5.40 -16.84
N PHE A 152 -0.24 4.86 -17.86
CA PHE A 152 -0.13 3.46 -18.23
C PHE A 152 0.75 3.28 -19.47
N LEU A 153 1.56 2.23 -19.47
CA LEU A 153 2.33 1.78 -20.63
C LEU A 153 1.92 0.36 -21.03
N PHE A 154 1.72 0.10 -22.32
CA PHE A 154 1.54 -1.23 -22.89
C PHE A 154 2.68 -1.51 -23.85
N ASN A 155 3.44 -2.58 -23.58
CA ASN A 155 4.67 -2.91 -24.33
C ASN A 155 5.62 -1.72 -24.49
N GLY A 156 5.77 -0.92 -23.43
CA GLY A 156 6.63 0.27 -23.38
C GLY A 156 6.06 1.55 -24.01
N ALA A 157 4.90 1.50 -24.67
CA ALA A 157 4.25 2.67 -25.26
C ALA A 157 3.09 3.19 -24.40
N PRO A 158 2.77 4.51 -24.43
CA PRO A 158 1.62 5.06 -23.73
C PRO A 158 0.31 4.35 -24.07
N SER A 159 -0.54 4.12 -23.08
CA SER A 159 -1.80 3.42 -23.25
C SER A 159 -2.96 4.17 -22.58
N ALA A 160 -4.07 4.32 -23.31
CA ALA A 160 -5.29 4.95 -22.80
C ALA A 160 -6.14 4.03 -21.90
N THR A 161 -5.98 2.71 -22.00
CA THR A 161 -6.68 1.75 -21.11
C THR A 161 -6.22 1.90 -19.65
N LEU A 162 -7.15 2.31 -18.79
CA LEU A 162 -6.95 2.46 -17.35
C LEU A 162 -7.39 1.19 -16.63
N ASN A 163 -6.43 0.32 -16.34
CA ASN A 163 -6.70 -0.92 -15.62
C ASN A 163 -6.99 -0.65 -14.14
N ARG A 164 -7.80 -1.52 -13.52
CA ARG A 164 -8.25 -1.37 -12.15
C ARG A 164 -7.21 -1.95 -11.19
N LEU A 165 -6.71 -1.11 -10.27
CA LEU A 165 -5.73 -1.49 -9.27
C LEU A 165 -5.87 -0.70 -7.97
N GLU A 166 -5.24 -1.24 -6.94
CA GLU A 166 -4.92 -0.57 -5.70
C GLU A 166 -3.52 -0.98 -5.23
N VAL A 167 -2.69 -0.01 -4.85
CA VAL A 167 -1.45 -0.22 -4.12
C VAL A 167 -1.61 0.41 -2.75
N GLN A 168 -1.36 -0.37 -1.72
CA GLN A 168 -1.31 0.10 -0.34
C GLN A 168 0.13 0.31 0.11
N GLY A 169 0.33 1.09 1.16
CA GLY A 169 1.64 1.30 1.76
C GLY A 169 1.54 1.85 3.17
N THR A 170 2.59 1.64 3.95
CA THR A 170 2.67 2.15 5.32
C THR A 170 3.79 3.19 5.39
N PRO A 171 3.54 4.44 5.85
CA PRO A 171 4.56 5.47 5.92
C PRO A 171 5.83 5.01 6.66
N VAL A 172 7.01 5.14 6.04
CA VAL A 172 8.31 4.88 6.68
C VAL A 172 8.76 6.12 7.42
N GLY A 173 8.97 6.01 8.71
CA GLY A 173 9.55 7.10 9.49
C GLY A 173 8.69 8.36 9.45
N ALA A 174 7.37 8.26 9.20
CA ALA A 174 6.46 9.26 9.72
C ALA A 174 6.82 9.37 11.20
N ALA A 175 7.33 10.54 11.62
CA ALA A 175 7.70 10.77 13.01
C ALA A 175 6.53 10.25 13.83
N CYS A 176 6.78 9.16 14.54
CA CYS A 176 5.74 8.51 15.29
C CYS A 176 5.40 9.51 16.38
N TYR A 177 4.38 10.32 16.15
CA TYR A 177 3.98 11.36 17.09
C TYR A 177 3.66 10.73 18.46
N ALA A 178 3.27 9.46 18.46
CA ALA A 178 3.11 8.70 19.67
C ALA A 178 4.44 8.30 20.35
N ASN A 179 5.56 8.16 19.62
CA ASN A 179 6.89 7.81 20.14
C ASN A 179 7.58 9.04 20.76
N CYS A 180 6.99 9.51 21.85
CA CYS A 180 7.49 10.66 22.59
C CYS A 180 8.85 10.41 23.21
N ASP A 181 9.13 9.17 23.64
CA ASP A 181 10.38 8.85 24.32
C ASP A 181 11.56 8.60 23.35
N GLY A 182 11.28 8.57 22.04
CA GLY A 182 12.27 8.40 20.99
C GLY A 182 12.82 6.98 20.90
N SER A 183 12.14 5.99 21.49
CA SER A 183 12.56 4.61 21.47
C SER A 183 12.73 4.07 20.05
N THR A 184 13.77 3.25 19.86
CA THR A 184 14.13 2.64 18.57
C THR A 184 13.95 1.12 18.57
N GLY A 185 13.53 0.53 19.69
CA GLY A 185 13.29 -0.90 19.84
C GLY A 185 11.97 -1.36 19.23
N GLN A 186 11.76 -2.69 19.16
CA GLN A 186 10.46 -3.29 18.84
C GLN A 186 9.87 -3.92 20.10
N PRO A 187 8.61 -3.62 20.47
CA PRO A 187 7.68 -2.68 19.83
C PRO A 187 8.13 -1.22 19.94
N ARG A 188 7.85 -0.42 18.89
CA ARG A 188 8.24 0.99 18.78
C ARG A 188 7.49 1.93 19.74
N LEU A 189 6.34 1.50 20.26
CA LEU A 189 5.58 2.21 21.29
C LEU A 189 5.56 1.39 22.58
N THR A 190 5.85 2.06 23.69
CA THR A 190 5.86 1.48 25.04
C THR A 190 5.08 2.35 26.01
N ALA A 191 4.83 1.86 27.22
CA ALA A 191 4.21 2.69 28.27
C ALA A 191 4.99 3.98 28.58
N ASN A 192 6.30 4.02 28.28
CA ASN A 192 7.14 5.19 28.49
C ASN A 192 6.79 6.35 27.53
N ASP A 193 6.30 6.04 26.33
CA ASP A 193 5.80 7.04 25.39
C ASP A 193 4.57 7.77 25.90
N PHE A 194 3.64 7.01 26.49
CA PHE A 194 2.45 7.56 27.14
C PHE A 194 2.83 8.43 28.35
N ALA A 195 3.78 7.96 29.17
CA ALA A 195 4.29 8.73 30.30
C ALA A 195 5.01 10.00 29.86
N CYS A 196 5.81 9.93 28.79
CA CYS A 196 6.47 11.07 28.18
C CYS A 196 5.45 12.11 27.70
N PHE A 197 4.41 11.69 26.98
CA PHE A 197 3.35 12.59 26.52
C PHE A 197 2.63 13.26 27.69
N LEU A 198 2.27 12.52 28.75
CA LEU A 198 1.65 13.09 29.94
C LEU A 198 2.51 14.18 30.58
N ALA A 199 3.83 13.95 30.68
CA ALA A 199 4.76 14.94 31.22
C ALA A 199 4.83 16.20 30.33
N LYS A 200 4.87 16.02 29.00
CA LYS A 200 4.87 17.12 28.02
C LYS A 200 3.58 17.92 28.05
N TYR A 201 2.44 17.24 28.08
CA TYR A 201 1.11 17.85 28.15
C TYR A 201 0.92 18.66 29.43
N ALA A 202 1.31 18.10 30.60
CA ALA A 202 1.26 18.82 31.87
C ALA A 202 2.21 20.03 31.94
N ALA A 203 3.32 19.98 31.20
CA ALA A 203 4.30 21.06 31.12
C ALA A 203 3.93 22.17 30.11
N GLY A 204 2.84 22.02 29.34
CA GLY A 204 2.49 22.99 28.30
C GLY A 204 3.40 22.94 27.06
N ASP A 205 4.11 21.83 26.84
CA ASP A 205 5.07 21.70 25.74
C ASP A 205 4.34 21.65 24.38
N THR A 206 4.84 22.42 23.41
CA THR A 206 4.30 22.45 22.04
C THR A 206 4.31 21.10 21.34
N TYR A 207 5.19 20.18 21.75
CA TYR A 207 5.17 18.79 21.32
C TYR A 207 3.80 18.14 21.54
N ALA A 208 3.13 18.44 22.65
CA ALA A 208 1.86 17.83 23.00
C ALA A 208 0.66 18.39 22.19
N ASN A 209 0.87 19.41 21.36
CA ASN A 209 -0.14 20.02 20.50
C ASN A 209 -0.37 19.16 19.24
N CYS A 210 -1.00 18.00 19.45
CA CYS A 210 -1.28 17.02 18.42
C CYS A 210 -2.27 17.53 17.37
N ASP A 211 -3.26 18.33 17.81
CA ASP A 211 -4.35 18.79 16.94
C ASP A 211 -4.03 20.10 16.20
N GLY A 212 -2.88 20.72 16.52
CA GLY A 212 -2.40 21.93 15.88
C GLY A 212 -3.11 23.21 16.34
N SER A 213 -3.80 23.18 17.48
CA SER A 213 -4.45 24.32 18.10
C SER A 213 -3.54 25.54 18.20
N THR A 214 -3.99 26.68 17.67
CA THR A 214 -3.26 27.97 17.77
C THR A 214 -3.89 28.95 18.77
N GLY A 215 -4.99 28.56 19.42
CA GLY A 215 -5.67 29.36 20.44
C GLY A 215 -4.92 29.37 21.77
N GLN A 216 -5.34 30.19 22.73
CA GLN A 216 -4.91 30.11 24.13
C GLN A 216 -6.01 29.48 25.00
N PRO A 217 -5.72 28.42 25.78
CA PRO A 217 -4.46 27.66 25.81
C PRO A 217 -4.24 26.86 24.52
N SER A 218 -2.97 26.70 24.13
CA SER A 218 -2.58 25.98 22.91
C SER A 218 -2.62 24.47 23.06
N LEU A 219 -2.84 23.97 24.28
CA LEU A 219 -3.12 22.56 24.57
C LEU A 219 -4.54 22.44 25.13
N THR A 220 -5.33 21.56 24.54
CA THR A 220 -6.71 21.28 24.91
C THR A 220 -6.93 19.77 25.08
N ALA A 221 -8.09 19.37 25.61
CA ALA A 221 -8.43 17.96 25.73
C ALA A 221 -8.44 17.21 24.37
N ASN A 222 -8.58 17.93 23.25
CA ASN A 222 -8.54 17.35 21.91
C ASN A 222 -7.14 16.85 21.54
N ASP A 223 -6.07 17.46 22.05
CA ASP A 223 -4.70 16.98 21.87
C ASP A 223 -4.49 15.60 22.51
N PHE A 224 -5.08 15.39 23.69
CA PHE A 224 -5.06 14.11 24.38
C PHE A 224 -5.78 13.02 23.57
N ALA A 225 -6.96 13.35 23.03
CA ALA A 225 -7.72 12.45 22.17
C ALA A 225 -6.97 12.15 20.85
N CYS A 226 -6.31 13.16 20.28
CA CYS A 226 -5.48 13.01 19.09
C CYS A 226 -4.28 12.09 19.37
N PHE A 227 -3.56 12.29 20.48
CA PHE A 227 -2.46 11.42 20.89
C PHE A 227 -2.91 9.97 21.08
N LEU A 228 -4.01 9.73 21.79
CA LEU A 228 -4.57 8.38 21.97
C LEU A 228 -4.86 7.70 20.64
N SER A 229 -5.42 8.44 19.67
CA SER A 229 -5.72 7.92 18.33
C SER A 229 -4.43 7.53 17.59
N LYS A 230 -3.38 8.35 17.68
CA LYS A 230 -2.05 8.06 17.09
C LYS A 230 -1.35 6.89 17.77
N TYR A 231 -1.43 6.81 19.10
CA TYR A 231 -0.84 5.73 19.90
C TYR A 231 -1.50 4.38 19.62
N ALA A 232 -2.84 4.36 19.50
CA ALA A 232 -3.60 3.16 19.16
C ALA A 232 -3.38 2.68 17.71
N ALA A 233 -3.16 3.62 16.78
CA ALA A 233 -2.80 3.30 15.40
C ALA A 233 -1.43 2.60 15.30
N GLY A 234 -0.58 2.75 16.32
CA GLY A 234 0.76 2.17 16.35
C GLY A 234 1.73 2.89 15.43
N CYS A 235 2.98 2.42 15.44
CA CYS A 235 4.05 2.96 14.60
C CYS A 235 4.88 1.82 14.02
N SER A 236 5.21 1.92 12.72
CA SER A 236 6.04 0.99 11.96
C SER A 236 7.42 1.58 11.70
#